data_AF-A0A953RBX0-F1
#
_entry.id   AF-A0A953RBX0-F1
#
_cell.length_a   1.000
_cell.length_b   1.000
_cell.length_c   1.000
_cell.angle_alpha   90.00
_cell.angle_beta   90.00
_cell.angle_gamma   90.00
#
_symmetry.space_group_name_H-M   'P 1'
#
loop_
_entity.id
_entity.type
_entity.pdbx_description
1 polymer ?
#
loop_
_entity_poly.entity_id
_entity_poly.type
_entity_poly.pdbx_seq_one_letter_code
_entity_poly.pdbx_strand_id
1 'polypeptide(L)'
;MLDNQPKGLELDAYPNDGEAPAGWVLSAPFAEADSGGDESSAAAPVILEKHLEDVTRAVTQATSTAITDESIRQSLIRAAQFHDYGKADARFQALLRGGDPMAAQLAPRPLAKGAQARQSKQVRNAQWARSGLPDGFRHELISLLLARQGPDKVDDDLVLHLIASHHGRCRPFAPVVEDDGGDLAYGGRRITRGQRIAEAAHRLESGVSDRF
;
A
#
# COMPACT_ATOMS: atom_id res chain seq x y z
N MET A 1 25.49 10.75 -12.53
CA MET A 1 24.68 9.62 -12.05
C MET A 1 23.31 9.65 -12.73
N LEU A 2 23.28 9.46 -14.05
CA LEU A 2 22.06 9.48 -14.88
C LEU A 2 22.22 8.34 -15.87
N ASP A 3 21.84 7.12 -15.50
CA ASP A 3 21.86 6.00 -16.46
C ASP A 3 20.82 4.94 -16.15
N ASN A 4 19.62 5.38 -15.78
CA ASN A 4 18.46 4.50 -15.69
C ASN A 4 17.22 5.22 -16.22
N GLN A 5 17.32 5.73 -17.45
CA GLN A 5 16.13 6.20 -18.16
C GLN A 5 15.25 4.99 -18.50
N PRO A 6 13.95 5.02 -18.18
CA PRO A 6 13.04 3.94 -18.56
C PRO A 6 13.00 3.81 -20.09
N LYS A 7 13.30 2.60 -20.58
CA LYS A 7 13.23 2.28 -22.02
C LYS A 7 11.76 2.03 -22.41
N GLY A 8 11.35 2.49 -23.59
CA GLY A 8 10.00 2.27 -24.12
C GLY A 8 8.94 3.19 -23.53
N LEU A 9 9.33 4.40 -23.12
CA LEU A 9 8.40 5.45 -22.71
C LEU A 9 7.68 6.00 -23.95
N GLU A 10 6.37 5.78 -24.06
CA GLU A 10 5.49 6.33 -25.09
C GLU A 10 4.68 7.47 -24.50
N LEU A 11 4.53 8.55 -25.26
CA LEU A 11 3.78 9.73 -24.87
C LEU A 11 2.64 9.92 -25.86
N ASP A 12 1.42 9.70 -25.40
CA ASP A 12 0.21 9.85 -26.20
C ASP A 12 -0.62 11.04 -25.72
N ALA A 13 -1.28 11.71 -26.65
CA ALA A 13 -2.24 12.75 -26.33
C ALA A 13 -3.51 12.12 -25.74
N TYR A 14 -3.95 12.58 -24.56
CA TYR A 14 -5.24 12.14 -24.01
C TYR A 14 -6.37 12.76 -24.86
N PRO A 15 -7.35 11.96 -25.31
CA PRO A 15 -8.40 12.44 -26.21
C PRO A 15 -9.15 13.64 -25.62
N ASN A 16 -9.47 14.60 -26.46
CA ASN A 16 -10.34 15.73 -26.15
C ASN A 16 -11.15 16.10 -27.39
N ASP A 17 -12.36 16.60 -27.19
CA ASP A 17 -13.27 17.02 -28.27
C ASP A 17 -12.87 18.37 -28.90
N GLY A 18 -11.71 18.95 -28.51
CA GLY A 18 -11.15 20.21 -29.01
C GLY A 18 -9.76 20.08 -29.65
N GLU A 19 -9.22 21.18 -30.18
CA GLU A 19 -7.92 21.22 -30.90
C GLU A 19 -6.70 20.94 -30.02
N ALA A 20 -6.81 21.08 -28.70
CA ALA A 20 -5.74 20.80 -27.74
C ALA A 20 -6.06 19.55 -26.91
N PRO A 21 -5.07 18.68 -26.63
CA PRO A 21 -5.30 17.49 -25.84
C PRO A 21 -5.64 17.86 -24.39
N ALA A 22 -6.56 17.12 -23.78
CA ALA A 22 -6.98 17.34 -22.39
C ALA A 22 -5.91 16.91 -21.38
N GLY A 23 -4.88 16.20 -21.84
CA GLY A 23 -3.75 15.75 -21.06
C GLY A 23 -2.79 14.93 -21.90
N TRP A 24 -1.79 14.35 -21.24
CA TRP A 24 -0.84 13.44 -21.86
C TRP A 24 -0.82 12.12 -21.09
N VAL A 25 -0.80 11.00 -21.81
CA VAL A 25 -0.64 9.65 -21.28
C VAL A 25 0.81 9.25 -21.48
N LEU A 26 1.46 8.85 -20.39
CA LEU A 26 2.81 8.30 -20.44
C LEU A 26 2.72 6.79 -20.22
N SER A 27 2.97 6.02 -21.27
CA SER A 27 2.92 4.57 -21.26
C SER A 27 4.33 4.02 -21.22
N ALA A 28 4.57 2.99 -20.40
CA ALA A 28 5.82 2.24 -20.45
C ALA A 28 5.53 0.78 -20.13
N PRO A 29 6.18 -0.17 -20.83
CA PRO A 29 6.09 -1.58 -20.48
C PRO A 29 6.75 -1.80 -19.10
N PHE A 30 5.92 -1.91 -18.06
CA PHE A 30 6.35 -2.32 -16.72
C PHE A 30 6.11 -3.81 -16.54
N ALA A 31 7.13 -4.53 -16.07
CA ALA A 31 7.06 -5.97 -15.83
C ALA A 31 6.16 -6.34 -14.64
N GLU A 32 5.78 -5.38 -13.79
CA GLU A 32 5.00 -5.63 -12.58
C GLU A 32 3.97 -4.50 -12.39
N ALA A 33 2.74 -4.72 -12.85
CA ALA A 33 1.58 -4.10 -12.23
C ALA A 33 1.28 -4.92 -10.97
N ASP A 34 1.59 -4.37 -9.81
CA ASP A 34 1.41 -5.04 -8.52
C ASP A 34 -0.08 -5.36 -8.31
N SER A 35 -0.46 -6.61 -8.59
CA SER A 35 -1.81 -7.13 -8.35
C SER A 35 -2.01 -7.48 -6.86
N GLY A 36 -1.07 -7.08 -5.97
CA GLY A 36 -1.02 -7.48 -4.57
C GLY A 36 -0.56 -8.94 -4.38
N GLY A 37 0.05 -9.55 -5.40
CA GLY A 37 0.42 -10.96 -5.41
C GLY A 37 1.92 -11.27 -5.28
N ASP A 38 2.79 -10.26 -5.46
CA ASP A 38 4.26 -10.42 -5.52
C ASP A 38 4.99 -9.58 -4.44
N GLU A 39 4.41 -9.54 -3.24
CA GLU A 39 5.02 -8.93 -2.04
C GLU A 39 6.22 -9.73 -1.48
N SER A 40 6.59 -10.84 -2.13
CA SER A 40 7.68 -11.73 -1.70
C SER A 40 8.86 -11.83 -2.67
N SER A 41 8.92 -11.02 -3.74
CA SER A 41 9.88 -11.21 -4.87
C SER A 41 11.22 -10.46 -4.80
N ALA A 42 11.67 -9.93 -3.65
CA ALA A 42 12.96 -9.20 -3.62
C ALA A 42 14.17 -10.15 -3.52
N ALA A 43 15.29 -9.75 -4.14
CA ALA A 43 16.57 -10.47 -4.04
C ALA A 43 17.11 -10.52 -2.59
N ALA A 44 16.72 -9.57 -1.74
CA ALA A 44 16.99 -9.53 -0.32
C ALA A 44 15.77 -8.97 0.44
N PRO A 45 15.56 -9.33 1.72
CA PRO A 45 14.43 -8.81 2.49
C PRO A 45 14.55 -7.30 2.65
N VAL A 46 13.43 -6.58 2.45
CA VAL A 46 13.39 -5.13 2.64
C VAL A 46 12.66 -4.82 3.94
N ILE A 47 13.29 -4.03 4.80
CA ILE A 47 12.76 -3.64 6.09
C ILE A 47 11.71 -2.54 5.90
N LEU A 48 10.59 -2.64 6.62
CA LEU A 48 9.44 -1.75 6.44
C LEU A 48 9.77 -0.27 6.66
N GLU A 49 10.45 0.04 7.76
CA GLU A 49 10.90 1.41 8.07
C GLU A 49 11.75 2.00 6.93
N LYS A 50 12.72 1.23 6.45
CA LYS A 50 13.60 1.65 5.35
C LYS A 50 12.82 1.86 4.05
N HIS A 51 11.87 0.97 3.75
CA HIS A 51 11.00 1.10 2.59
C HIS A 51 10.18 2.39 2.64
N LEU A 52 9.53 2.67 3.77
CA LEU A 52 8.74 3.88 3.98
C LEU A 52 9.60 5.15 3.82
N GLU A 53 10.80 5.17 4.39
CA GLU A 53 11.76 6.28 4.20
C GLU A 53 12.14 6.48 2.73
N ASP A 54 12.43 5.39 2.02
CA ASP A 54 12.88 5.44 0.63
C ASP A 54 11.77 5.88 -0.31
N VAL A 55 10.55 5.38 -0.15
CA VAL A 55 9.37 5.80 -0.92
C VAL A 55 9.02 7.26 -0.60
N THR A 56 9.03 7.66 0.67
CA THR A 56 8.77 9.06 1.08
C THR A 56 9.78 10.01 0.43
N ARG A 57 11.06 9.65 0.42
CA ARG A 57 12.12 10.44 -0.23
C ARG A 57 11.91 10.53 -1.74
N ALA A 58 11.59 9.41 -2.39
CA ALA A 58 11.33 9.36 -3.82
C ALA A 58 10.12 10.24 -4.21
N VAL A 59 9.01 10.15 -3.47
CA VAL A 59 7.82 10.99 -3.70
C VAL A 59 8.13 12.47 -3.47
N THR A 60 8.87 12.81 -2.40
CA THR A 60 9.30 14.19 -2.15
C THR A 60 10.11 14.75 -3.31
N GLN A 61 11.07 13.98 -3.83
CA GLN A 61 11.90 14.38 -4.95
C GLN A 61 11.09 14.53 -6.24
N ALA A 62 10.25 13.53 -6.58
CA ALA A 62 9.46 13.52 -7.81
C ALA A 62 8.44 14.66 -7.86
N THR A 63 7.85 15.00 -6.71
CA THR A 63 6.81 16.05 -6.63
C THR A 63 7.39 17.46 -6.53
N SER A 64 8.66 17.61 -6.13
CA SER A 64 9.29 18.93 -5.92
C SER A 64 9.24 19.87 -7.13
N THR A 65 9.28 19.32 -8.34
CA THR A 65 9.21 20.09 -9.60
C THR A 65 7.90 19.89 -10.35
N ALA A 66 7.27 18.72 -10.22
CA ALA A 66 6.08 18.36 -10.98
C ALA A 66 4.78 18.93 -10.37
N ILE A 67 4.75 19.16 -9.05
CA ILE A 67 3.56 19.58 -8.32
C ILE A 67 3.83 20.93 -7.66
N THR A 68 3.21 21.99 -8.21
CA THR A 68 3.37 23.36 -7.72
C THR A 68 2.54 23.65 -6.47
N ASP A 69 1.38 22.99 -6.33
CA ASP A 69 0.53 23.09 -5.15
C ASP A 69 1.18 22.39 -3.93
N GLU A 70 1.51 23.16 -2.91
CA GLU A 70 2.12 22.63 -1.67
C GLU A 70 1.16 21.71 -0.91
N SER A 71 -0.14 22.01 -0.86
CA SER A 71 -1.09 21.15 -0.16
C SER A 71 -1.11 19.75 -0.77
N ILE A 72 -1.24 19.67 -2.10
CA ILE A 72 -1.22 18.38 -2.82
C ILE A 72 0.11 17.66 -2.61
N ARG A 73 1.23 18.38 -2.68
CA ARG A 73 2.55 17.82 -2.43
C ARG A 73 2.67 17.22 -1.03
N GLN A 74 2.21 17.93 0.00
CA GLN A 74 2.20 17.42 1.37
C GLN A 74 1.28 16.19 1.51
N SER A 75 0.12 16.17 0.84
CA SER A 75 -0.76 14.99 0.84
C SER A 75 -0.08 13.77 0.20
N LEU A 76 0.64 13.94 -0.91
CA LEU A 76 1.39 12.86 -1.57
C LEU A 76 2.51 12.31 -0.67
N ILE A 77 3.28 13.20 -0.05
CA ILE A 77 4.34 12.82 0.90
C ILE A 77 3.75 12.09 2.10
N ARG A 78 2.63 12.59 2.64
CA ARG A 78 1.96 11.98 3.79
C ARG A 78 1.36 10.62 3.45
N ALA A 79 0.79 10.44 2.27
CA ALA A 79 0.34 9.12 1.81
C ALA A 79 1.50 8.13 1.74
N ALA A 80 2.64 8.53 1.19
CA ALA A 80 3.85 7.70 1.11
C ALA A 80 4.35 7.24 2.49
N GLN A 81 4.25 8.10 3.51
CA GLN A 81 4.66 7.78 4.87
C GLN A 81 3.81 6.67 5.51
N PHE A 82 2.56 6.49 5.09
CA PHE A 82 1.61 5.59 5.77
C PHE A 82 1.15 4.40 4.92
N HIS A 83 1.32 4.44 3.59
CA HIS A 83 0.68 3.50 2.66
C HIS A 83 0.87 2.02 3.04
N ASP A 84 2.02 1.68 3.61
CA ASP A 84 2.43 0.31 3.93
C ASP A 84 2.38 -0.04 5.43
N TYR A 85 1.82 0.83 6.29
CA TYR A 85 1.73 0.58 7.74
C TYR A 85 1.02 -0.72 8.10
N GLY A 86 0.01 -1.12 7.33
CA GLY A 86 -0.72 -2.37 7.52
C GLY A 86 0.12 -3.62 7.30
N LYS A 87 1.28 -3.52 6.65
CA LYS A 87 2.24 -4.63 6.56
C LYS A 87 2.79 -5.04 7.93
N ALA A 88 2.69 -4.18 8.93
CA ALA A 88 3.08 -4.50 10.31
C ALA A 88 2.14 -5.52 10.99
N ASP A 89 1.00 -5.88 10.40
CA ASP A 89 0.14 -6.97 10.90
C ASP A 89 0.96 -8.27 11.02
N ALA A 90 0.90 -8.91 12.19
CA ALA A 90 1.71 -10.10 12.46
C ALA A 90 1.43 -11.26 11.49
N ARG A 91 0.19 -11.37 11.00
CA ARG A 91 -0.22 -12.39 10.02
C ARG A 91 0.38 -12.07 8.66
N PHE A 92 0.40 -10.80 8.28
CA PHE A 92 1.06 -10.34 7.06
C PHE A 92 2.59 -10.54 7.14
N GLN A 93 3.20 -10.27 8.29
CA GLN A 93 4.61 -10.60 8.52
C GLN A 93 4.88 -12.10 8.46
N ALA A 94 3.94 -12.95 8.90
CA ALA A 94 4.04 -14.39 8.73
C ALA A 94 4.02 -14.77 7.25
N LEU A 95 3.13 -14.17 6.45
CA LEU A 95 3.07 -14.37 4.99
C LEU A 95 4.41 -14.02 4.32
N LEU A 96 4.98 -12.85 4.60
CA LEU A 96 6.28 -12.42 4.06
C LEU A 96 7.45 -13.34 4.45
N ARG A 97 7.25 -14.18 5.48
CA ARG A 97 8.21 -15.19 5.97
C ARG A 97 7.79 -16.61 5.62
N GLY A 98 6.93 -16.78 4.61
CA GLY A 98 6.50 -18.08 4.11
C GLY A 98 5.41 -18.74 4.93
N GLY A 99 4.52 -17.94 5.50
CA GLY A 99 3.47 -18.41 6.38
C GLY A 99 4.03 -19.02 7.67
N ASP A 100 5.06 -18.39 8.25
CA ASP A 100 5.64 -18.78 9.54
C ASP A 100 5.36 -17.71 10.61
N PRO A 101 4.33 -17.92 11.44
CA PRO A 101 3.99 -16.99 12.53
C PRO A 101 5.08 -16.86 13.60
N MET A 102 5.84 -17.92 13.86
CA MET A 102 6.90 -17.90 14.86
C MET A 102 8.07 -17.04 14.37
N ALA A 103 8.46 -17.21 13.10
CA ALA A 103 9.47 -16.36 12.48
C ALA A 103 9.04 -14.89 12.43
N ALA A 104 7.74 -14.61 12.26
CA ALA A 104 7.22 -13.25 12.32
C ALA A 104 7.31 -12.65 13.74
N GLN A 105 6.93 -13.41 14.76
CA GLN A 105 6.95 -12.96 16.15
C GLN A 105 8.37 -12.73 16.68
N LEU A 106 9.33 -13.57 16.30
CA LEU A 106 10.72 -13.48 16.75
C LEU A 106 11.54 -12.45 15.95
N ALA A 107 11.01 -11.91 14.85
CA ALA A 107 11.73 -10.96 14.04
C ALA A 107 11.89 -9.60 14.75
N PRO A 108 13.11 -9.03 14.77
CA PRO A 108 13.35 -7.77 15.46
C PRO A 108 12.71 -6.57 14.75
N ARG A 109 12.45 -6.68 13.45
CA ARG A 109 11.89 -5.61 12.61
C ARG A 109 10.92 -6.17 11.56
N PRO A 110 9.82 -5.46 11.27
CA PRO A 110 8.90 -5.82 10.21
C PRO A 110 9.53 -5.63 8.83
N LEU A 111 9.12 -6.46 7.88
CA LEU A 111 9.50 -6.39 6.47
C LEU A 111 8.41 -5.66 5.66
N ALA A 112 8.83 -4.90 4.66
CA ALA A 112 7.98 -4.47 3.55
C ALA A 112 7.91 -5.52 2.44
N LYS A 113 8.97 -6.32 2.28
CA LYS A 113 9.10 -7.35 1.23
C LYS A 113 9.93 -8.53 1.72
N GLY A 114 9.44 -9.75 1.47
CA GLY A 114 10.15 -10.99 1.76
C GLY A 114 11.24 -11.30 0.73
N ALA A 115 12.12 -12.26 1.05
CA ALA A 115 13.20 -12.71 0.16
C ALA A 115 12.93 -14.07 -0.49
N GLN A 116 11.68 -14.36 -0.83
CA GLN A 116 11.32 -15.68 -1.33
C GLN A 116 11.51 -15.74 -2.85
N ALA A 117 12.21 -16.77 -3.32
CA ALA A 117 12.26 -17.07 -4.75
C ALA A 117 10.83 -17.30 -5.28
N ARG A 118 10.63 -17.19 -6.61
CA ARG A 118 9.32 -17.44 -7.24
C ARG A 118 8.78 -18.82 -6.87
N GLN A 119 7.59 -18.88 -6.28
CA GLN A 119 6.98 -20.13 -5.80
C GLN A 119 5.77 -20.55 -6.63
N SER A 120 5.42 -21.83 -6.55
CA SER A 120 4.20 -22.33 -7.17
C SER A 120 2.95 -21.78 -6.46
N LYS A 121 1.82 -21.76 -7.19
CA LYS A 121 0.52 -21.35 -6.62
C LYS A 121 0.14 -22.16 -5.38
N GLN A 122 0.41 -23.46 -5.39
CA GLN A 122 0.11 -24.34 -4.25
C GLN A 122 0.91 -23.95 -3.01
N VAL A 123 2.20 -23.63 -3.16
CA VAL A 123 3.04 -23.17 -2.04
C VAL A 123 2.51 -21.84 -1.49
N ARG A 124 2.22 -20.86 -2.36
CA ARG A 124 1.68 -19.56 -1.93
C ARG A 124 0.35 -19.70 -1.17
N ASN A 125 -0.56 -20.54 -1.66
CA ASN A 125 -1.83 -20.81 -0.99
C ASN A 125 -1.61 -21.46 0.39
N ALA A 126 -0.67 -22.39 0.52
CA ALA A 126 -0.34 -23.01 1.80
C ALA A 126 0.27 -22.00 2.79
N GLN A 127 1.14 -21.11 2.32
CA GLN A 127 1.71 -20.04 3.15
C GLN A 127 0.63 -19.05 3.59
N TRP A 128 -0.29 -18.68 2.70
CA TRP A 128 -1.43 -17.84 3.02
C TRP A 128 -2.29 -18.46 4.13
N ALA A 129 -2.68 -19.73 3.97
CA ALA A 129 -3.44 -20.45 4.98
C ALA A 129 -2.73 -20.49 6.35
N ARG A 130 -1.41 -20.74 6.37
CA ARG A 130 -0.62 -20.73 7.61
C ARG A 130 -0.42 -19.34 8.23
N SER A 131 -0.52 -18.27 7.44
CA SER A 131 -0.38 -16.90 7.92
C SER A 131 -1.55 -16.47 8.81
N GLY A 132 -2.72 -17.10 8.64
CA GLY A 132 -3.95 -16.75 9.36
C GLY A 132 -4.64 -15.49 8.82
N LEU A 133 -4.24 -14.99 7.65
CA LEU A 133 -4.94 -13.89 6.97
C LEU A 133 -6.28 -14.37 6.39
N PRO A 134 -7.35 -13.55 6.46
CA PRO A 134 -8.59 -13.85 5.77
C PRO A 134 -8.40 -13.77 4.26
N ASP A 135 -9.24 -14.49 3.51
CA ASP A 135 -9.22 -14.44 2.06
C ASP A 135 -9.45 -13.00 1.56
N GLY A 136 -8.60 -12.57 0.64
CA GLY A 136 -8.66 -11.23 0.08
C GLY A 136 -8.14 -10.13 0.99
N PHE A 137 -7.46 -10.44 2.12
CA PHE A 137 -6.78 -9.45 2.96
C PHE A 137 -5.95 -8.44 2.14
N ARG A 138 -5.97 -7.19 2.58
CA ARG A 138 -5.33 -6.04 1.93
C ARG A 138 -4.62 -5.20 2.99
N HIS A 139 -3.29 -5.13 2.93
CA HIS A 139 -2.52 -4.39 3.93
C HIS A 139 -2.84 -2.89 3.87
N GLU A 140 -3.18 -2.35 2.71
CA GLU A 140 -3.49 -0.93 2.56
C GLU A 140 -4.77 -0.50 3.28
N LEU A 141 -5.72 -1.41 3.48
CA LEU A 141 -6.94 -1.13 4.25
C LEU A 141 -6.62 -1.04 5.75
N ILE A 142 -5.63 -1.81 6.22
CA ILE A 142 -5.11 -1.70 7.58
C ILE A 142 -4.26 -0.43 7.74
N SER A 143 -3.47 -0.07 6.71
CA SER A 143 -2.76 1.22 6.66
C SER A 143 -3.73 2.40 6.76
N LEU A 144 -4.86 2.35 6.05
CA LEU A 144 -5.92 3.35 6.11
C LEU A 144 -6.45 3.50 7.54
N LEU A 145 -6.78 2.39 8.20
CA LEU A 145 -7.25 2.41 9.59
C LEU A 145 -6.20 3.03 10.52
N LEU A 146 -4.94 2.62 10.42
CA LEU A 146 -3.86 3.17 11.23
C LEU A 146 -3.65 4.68 10.99
N ALA A 147 -3.70 5.13 9.75
CA ALA A 147 -3.51 6.54 9.38
C ALA A 147 -4.56 7.47 10.03
N ARG A 148 -5.77 6.96 10.29
CA ARG A 148 -6.86 7.67 10.97
C ARG A 148 -6.71 7.74 12.50
N GLN A 149 -5.69 7.10 13.07
CA GLN A 149 -5.45 7.09 14.51
C GLN A 149 -4.23 7.94 14.89
N GLY A 150 -4.13 8.24 16.19
CA GLY A 150 -3.00 8.97 16.78
C GLY A 150 -3.19 10.50 16.82
N PRO A 151 -2.22 11.23 17.41
CA PRO A 151 -2.31 12.69 17.59
C PRO A 151 -2.31 13.44 16.25
N ASP A 152 -1.52 12.96 15.28
CA ASP A 152 -1.49 13.50 13.92
C ASP A 152 -2.35 12.63 12.98
N LYS A 153 -3.58 12.32 13.41
CA LYS A 153 -4.52 11.57 12.58
C LYS A 153 -4.68 12.24 11.22
N VAL A 154 -4.76 11.42 10.17
CA VAL A 154 -5.00 11.89 8.80
C VAL A 154 -6.50 12.08 8.61
N ASP A 155 -6.91 13.31 8.32
CA ASP A 155 -8.29 13.69 7.96
C ASP A 155 -8.37 14.26 6.53
N ASP A 156 -7.25 14.22 5.80
CA ASP A 156 -7.15 14.65 4.41
C ASP A 156 -7.63 13.51 3.50
N ASP A 157 -8.71 13.75 2.76
CA ASP A 157 -9.30 12.77 1.85
C ASP A 157 -8.36 12.33 0.73
N LEU A 158 -7.51 13.21 0.21
CA LEU A 158 -6.53 12.83 -0.80
C LEU A 158 -5.52 11.84 -0.21
N VAL A 159 -5.02 12.11 1.00
CA VAL A 159 -4.08 11.19 1.68
C VAL A 159 -4.75 9.82 1.90
N LEU A 160 -5.96 9.81 2.44
CA LEU A 160 -6.69 8.57 2.75
C LEU A 160 -7.04 7.81 1.46
N HIS A 161 -7.41 8.50 0.38
CA HIS A 161 -7.68 7.91 -0.93
C HIS A 161 -6.43 7.26 -1.53
N LEU A 162 -5.29 7.95 -1.49
CA LEU A 162 -4.03 7.44 -2.02
C LEU A 162 -3.55 6.20 -1.24
N ILE A 163 -3.66 6.22 0.09
CA ILE A 163 -3.35 5.05 0.92
C ILE A 163 -4.26 3.88 0.53
N ALA A 164 -5.58 4.08 0.51
CA ALA A 164 -6.53 2.99 0.28
C ALA A 164 -6.48 2.40 -1.13
N SER A 165 -6.04 3.18 -2.13
CA SER A 165 -6.12 2.81 -3.54
C SER A 165 -4.79 2.49 -4.21
N HIS A 166 -3.67 2.46 -3.46
CA HIS A 166 -2.35 2.33 -4.07
C HIS A 166 -2.09 0.99 -4.79
N HIS A 167 -2.91 -0.04 -4.52
CA HIS A 167 -2.94 -1.32 -5.26
C HIS A 167 -4.14 -1.44 -6.21
N GLY A 168 -4.68 -0.32 -6.69
CA GLY A 168 -5.73 -0.26 -7.72
C GLY A 168 -7.16 -0.60 -7.29
N ARG A 169 -7.41 -0.83 -5.99
CA ARG A 169 -8.76 -1.01 -5.42
C ARG A 169 -9.28 0.29 -4.80
N CYS A 170 -10.46 0.26 -4.18
CA CYS A 170 -11.06 1.43 -3.53
C CYS A 170 -11.34 2.56 -4.55
N ARG A 171 -11.85 2.16 -5.72
CA ARG A 171 -12.23 3.04 -6.84
C ARG A 171 -13.60 2.63 -7.43
N PRO A 172 -14.73 2.90 -6.76
CA PRO A 172 -14.85 3.52 -5.44
C PRO A 172 -14.89 2.51 -4.29
N PHE A 173 -15.25 1.24 -4.54
CA PHE A 173 -15.52 0.30 -3.47
C PHE A 173 -14.28 -0.49 -3.01
N ALA A 174 -14.14 -0.62 -1.70
CA ALA A 174 -13.20 -1.57 -1.11
C ALA A 174 -13.74 -3.02 -1.25
N PRO A 175 -12.85 -4.02 -1.38
CA PRO A 175 -13.27 -5.41 -1.35
C PRO A 175 -13.87 -5.77 0.02
N VAL A 176 -14.95 -6.56 0.02
CA VAL A 176 -15.54 -7.10 1.24
C VAL A 176 -14.60 -8.16 1.82
N VAL A 177 -14.05 -7.86 2.99
CA VAL A 177 -13.15 -8.75 3.75
C VAL A 177 -13.56 -8.66 5.21
N GLU A 178 -13.94 -9.79 5.79
CA GLU A 178 -14.17 -9.91 7.22
C GLU A 178 -12.84 -10.20 7.91
N ASP A 179 -12.22 -9.16 8.47
CA ASP A 179 -10.97 -9.29 9.23
C ASP A 179 -11.23 -9.23 10.73
N ASP A 180 -11.08 -10.37 11.40
CA ASP A 180 -11.23 -10.51 12.84
C ASP A 180 -9.90 -10.45 13.63
N GLY A 181 -8.84 -9.97 12.95
CA GLY A 181 -7.50 -9.83 13.51
C GLY A 181 -7.43 -9.06 14.81
N GLY A 182 -6.37 -9.33 15.59
CA GLY A 182 -6.13 -8.67 16.86
C GLY A 182 -5.72 -7.20 16.74
N ASP A 183 -5.46 -6.61 17.90
CA ASP A 183 -4.91 -5.26 18.01
C ASP A 183 -3.57 -5.16 17.26
N LEU A 184 -3.33 -4.01 16.64
CA LEU A 184 -2.08 -3.72 15.95
C LEU A 184 -1.58 -2.35 16.38
N ALA A 185 -0.30 -2.27 16.72
CA ALA A 185 0.39 -1.01 16.97
C ALA A 185 1.64 -0.90 16.11
N TYR A 186 1.79 0.22 15.42
CA TYR A 186 2.95 0.52 14.58
C TYR A 186 3.11 2.05 14.42
N GLY A 187 4.35 2.55 14.43
CA GLY A 187 4.63 3.97 14.21
C GLY A 187 3.88 4.92 15.16
N GLY A 188 3.79 4.56 16.45
CA GLY A 188 3.07 5.35 17.47
C GLY A 188 1.55 5.35 17.35
N ARG A 189 0.97 4.55 16.45
CA ARG A 189 -0.46 4.42 16.20
C ARG A 189 -0.93 3.04 16.63
N ARG A 190 -2.20 2.93 17.01
CA ARG A 190 -2.82 1.66 17.40
C ARG A 190 -4.24 1.58 16.87
N ILE A 191 -4.61 0.41 16.38
CA ILE A 191 -6.00 0.01 16.13
C ILE A 191 -6.32 -1.21 16.99
N THR A 192 -7.57 -1.29 17.44
CA THR A 192 -8.08 -2.46 18.17
C THR A 192 -8.82 -3.43 17.24
N ARG A 193 -9.00 -4.68 17.67
CA ARG A 193 -9.89 -5.62 16.99
C ARG A 193 -11.30 -5.04 16.75
N GLY A 194 -11.83 -4.32 17.74
CA GLY A 194 -13.14 -3.67 17.63
C GLY A 194 -13.19 -2.65 16.50
N GLN A 195 -12.15 -1.82 16.36
CA GLN A 195 -12.05 -0.84 15.27
C GLN A 195 -11.90 -1.50 13.90
N ARG A 196 -11.13 -2.59 13.78
CA ARG A 196 -11.04 -3.34 12.50
C ARG A 196 -12.41 -3.76 11.96
N ILE A 197 -13.30 -4.21 12.85
CA ILE A 197 -14.63 -4.68 12.50
C ILE A 197 -15.59 -3.49 12.27
N ALA A 198 -15.58 -2.51 13.18
CA ALA A 198 -16.51 -1.39 13.16
C ALA A 198 -16.23 -0.41 12.01
N GLU A 199 -14.95 -0.19 11.68
CA GLU A 199 -14.48 0.79 10.69
C GLU A 199 -13.99 0.12 9.40
N ALA A 200 -14.33 -1.16 9.17
CA ALA A 200 -13.88 -1.91 8.00
C ALA A 200 -14.17 -1.16 6.69
N ALA A 201 -13.18 -1.07 5.81
CA ALA A 201 -13.22 -0.24 4.61
C ALA A 201 -14.33 -0.58 3.60
N HIS A 202 -14.89 -1.80 3.66
CA HIS A 202 -16.00 -2.22 2.81
C HIS A 202 -17.37 -1.74 3.29
N ARG A 203 -17.46 -1.23 4.53
CA ARG A 203 -18.69 -0.65 5.07
C ARG A 203 -18.98 0.68 4.39
N LEU A 204 -20.26 0.98 4.21
CA LEU A 204 -20.70 2.24 3.59
C LEU A 204 -20.29 3.45 4.45
N GLU A 205 -20.29 3.29 5.77
CA GLU A 205 -19.92 4.35 6.72
C GLU A 205 -18.40 4.57 6.83
N SER A 206 -17.59 3.80 6.10
CA SER A 206 -16.13 3.89 6.17
C SER A 206 -15.56 5.16 5.52
N GLY A 207 -16.36 5.88 4.72
CA GLY A 207 -15.96 7.03 3.94
C GLY A 207 -15.00 6.72 2.79
N VAL A 208 -14.85 5.44 2.40
CA VAL A 208 -14.01 5.06 1.24
C VAL A 208 -14.69 5.42 -0.07
N SER A 209 -15.99 5.12 -0.21
CA SER A 209 -16.78 5.43 -1.39
C SER A 209 -17.00 6.93 -1.59
N ASP A 210 -17.04 7.69 -0.50
CA ASP A 210 -17.46 9.10 -0.48
C ASP A 210 -16.41 10.05 -1.09
N ARG A 211 -15.25 9.52 -1.50
CA ARG A 211 -14.14 10.26 -2.12
C ARG A 211 -14.19 10.28 -3.65
N PHE A 212 -15.33 9.90 -4.23
CA PHE A 212 -15.62 9.86 -5.67
C PHE A 212 -16.92 10.60 -5.95
#